data_AF-A0A9E4DKD4-F1
#
_entry.id   AF-A0A9E4DKD4-F1
#
_cell.length_a   1.000
_cell.length_b   1.000
_cell.length_c   1.000
_cell.angle_alpha   90.00
_cell.angle_beta   90.00
_cell.angle_gamma   90.00
#
_symmetry.space_group_name_H-M   'P 1'
#
loop_
_entity.id
_entity.type
_entity.pdbx_description
1 polymer ?
#
loop_
_entity_poly.entity_id
_entity_poly.type
_entity_poly.pdbx_seq_one_letter_code
_entity_poly.pdbx_strand_id
1 'polypeptide(L)'
;MSDTVEVNVAGRLMLLLTKQGLLANRCLSIYRSAVNAAVLKQLQLTGENYVCVEKLIDRELALLEVALSERAAQRARGPSAVDVGADVVPAEPASPAAQNDIAQDDAGKPAHARRDPRASSGYVPEVKSMEDKLRDERTPIQALLREDCVQVGLIDPEEAKRLVLGMSGKSSQQAEQDIVERLRQRLQDQVKSFIRRAKGGPWSDPRTQEDLRKDIHTARSVRSVLMLSRQVLKEYQTWEAENRSGGILGLFSSRKRTVQR
;
A
#
# COMPACT_ATOMS: atom_id res chain seq x y z
N MET A 1 -1.57 29.27 -18.59
CA MET A 1 -2.38 28.91 -19.78
C MET A 1 -3.03 27.54 -19.63
N SER A 2 -2.34 26.54 -19.06
CA SER A 2 -3.00 25.33 -18.54
C SER A 2 -4.11 25.67 -17.52
N ASP A 3 -3.90 26.72 -16.73
CA ASP A 3 -4.83 27.15 -15.67
C ASP A 3 -6.22 27.55 -16.20
N THR A 4 -6.31 28.18 -17.37
CA THR A 4 -7.62 28.59 -17.95
C THR A 4 -8.42 27.40 -18.45
N VAL A 5 -7.75 26.39 -19.01
CA VAL A 5 -8.37 25.13 -19.41
C VAL A 5 -8.83 24.36 -18.18
N GLU A 6 -8.00 24.29 -17.15
CA GLU A 6 -8.32 23.60 -15.90
C GLU A 6 -9.50 24.23 -15.15
N VAL A 7 -9.58 25.56 -15.10
CA VAL A 7 -10.68 26.27 -14.46
C VAL A 7 -11.99 26.06 -15.25
N ASN A 8 -11.94 26.05 -16.58
CA ASN A 8 -13.11 25.81 -17.42
C ASN A 8 -13.62 24.35 -17.30
N VAL A 9 -12.72 23.37 -17.36
CA VAL A 9 -13.05 21.95 -17.12
C VAL A 9 -13.64 21.75 -15.73
N ALA A 10 -13.03 22.34 -14.69
CA ALA A 10 -13.52 22.21 -13.32
C ALA A 10 -14.94 22.78 -13.15
N GLY A 11 -15.24 23.94 -13.75
CA GLY A 11 -16.57 24.55 -13.71
C GLY A 11 -17.63 23.70 -14.41
N ARG A 12 -17.36 23.23 -15.63
CA ARG A 12 -18.31 22.40 -16.39
C ARG A 12 -18.53 21.02 -15.75
N LEU A 13 -17.47 20.43 -15.20
CA LEU A 13 -17.54 19.15 -14.51
C LEU A 13 -18.32 19.24 -13.19
N MET A 14 -18.21 20.37 -12.48
CA MET A 14 -19.03 20.64 -11.29
C MET A 14 -20.52 20.69 -11.64
N LEU A 15 -20.90 21.36 -12.74
CA LEU A 15 -22.29 21.42 -13.20
C LEU A 15 -22.83 20.03 -13.59
N LEU A 16 -22.04 19.24 -14.33
CA LEU A 16 -22.40 17.89 -14.76
C LEU A 16 -22.61 16.96 -13.56
N LEU A 17 -21.68 16.96 -12.59
CA LEU A 17 -21.80 16.14 -11.39
C LEU A 17 -22.98 16.58 -10.50
N THR A 18 -23.27 17.87 -10.44
CA THR A 18 -24.43 18.41 -9.72
C THR A 18 -25.74 17.95 -10.35
N LYS A 19 -25.84 18.00 -11.68
CA LYS A 19 -27.01 17.50 -12.45
C LYS A 19 -27.26 16.01 -12.21
N GLN A 20 -26.22 15.23 -11.95
CA GLN A 20 -26.32 13.80 -11.66
C GLN A 20 -26.41 13.46 -10.16
N GLY A 21 -26.49 14.46 -9.27
CA GLY A 21 -26.57 14.26 -7.82
C GLY A 21 -25.29 13.72 -7.16
N LEU A 22 -24.15 13.80 -7.85
CA LEU A 22 -22.86 13.26 -7.42
C LEU A 22 -21.96 14.37 -6.81
N LEU A 23 -22.37 14.92 -5.66
CA LEU A 23 -21.69 16.05 -4.99
C LEU A 23 -20.52 15.64 -4.08
N ALA A 24 -19.88 14.49 -4.32
CA ALA A 24 -18.71 14.08 -3.55
C ALA A 24 -17.46 14.83 -4.03
N ASN A 25 -16.89 15.70 -3.19
CA ASN A 25 -15.66 16.45 -3.49
C ASN A 25 -14.48 15.55 -3.90
N ARG A 26 -14.42 14.30 -3.38
CA ARG A 26 -13.42 13.30 -3.74
C ARG A 26 -13.56 12.79 -5.17
N CYS A 27 -14.78 12.80 -5.72
CA CYS A 27 -15.04 12.38 -7.09
C CYS A 27 -14.66 13.49 -8.09
N LEU A 28 -14.87 14.76 -7.71
CA LEU A 28 -14.56 15.90 -8.56
C LEU A 28 -13.07 15.97 -8.93
N SER A 29 -12.16 15.74 -7.99
CA SER A 29 -10.71 15.76 -8.26
C SER A 29 -10.28 14.61 -9.19
N ILE A 30 -10.87 13.43 -9.04
CA ILE A 30 -10.60 12.25 -9.87
C ILE A 30 -11.07 12.49 -11.30
N TYR A 31 -12.32 12.92 -11.48
CA TYR A 31 -12.88 13.18 -12.81
C TYR A 31 -12.22 14.38 -13.48
N ARG A 32 -11.86 15.43 -12.72
CA ARG A 32 -11.09 16.57 -13.23
C ARG A 32 -9.72 16.11 -13.76
N SER A 33 -8.99 15.31 -12.99
CA SER A 33 -7.67 14.80 -13.42
C SER A 33 -7.80 13.95 -14.69
N ALA A 34 -8.80 13.08 -14.76
CA ALA A 34 -9.05 12.22 -15.92
C ALA A 34 -9.40 13.02 -17.19
N VAL A 35 -10.32 13.99 -17.09
CA VAL A 35 -10.72 14.83 -18.23
C VAL A 35 -9.58 15.73 -18.68
N ASN A 36 -8.82 16.32 -17.74
CA ASN A 36 -7.65 17.12 -18.09
C ASN A 36 -6.56 16.29 -18.79
N ALA A 37 -6.30 15.07 -18.31
CA ALA A 37 -5.33 14.18 -18.96
C ALA A 37 -5.80 13.77 -20.37
N ALA A 38 -7.09 13.52 -20.57
CA ALA A 38 -7.66 13.19 -21.88
C ALA A 38 -7.58 14.36 -22.86
N VAL A 39 -7.96 15.57 -22.42
CA VAL A 39 -7.89 16.81 -23.22
C VAL A 39 -6.45 17.13 -23.60
N LEU A 40 -5.50 17.06 -22.65
CA LEU A 40 -4.08 17.31 -22.93
C LEU A 40 -3.48 16.28 -23.88
N LYS A 41 -3.84 15.00 -23.72
CA LYS A 41 -3.40 13.93 -24.62
C LYS A 41 -3.94 14.11 -26.04
N GLN A 42 -5.20 14.51 -26.19
CA GLN A 42 -5.77 14.81 -27.50
C GLN A 42 -5.11 16.03 -28.12
N LEU A 43 -4.88 17.10 -27.35
CA LEU A 43 -4.18 18.30 -27.82
C LEU A 43 -2.78 17.99 -28.37
N GLN A 44 -2.06 17.06 -27.74
CA GLN A 44 -0.75 16.60 -28.18
C GLN A 44 -0.81 15.72 -29.44
N LEU A 45 -1.92 15.00 -29.67
CA LEU A 45 -2.08 14.06 -30.77
C LEU A 45 -2.58 14.73 -32.05
N THR A 46 -3.53 15.67 -31.97
CA THR A 46 -4.10 16.33 -33.14
C THR A 46 -3.29 17.55 -33.60
N GLY A 47 -2.40 18.10 -32.77
CA GLY A 47 -1.65 19.32 -33.09
C GLY A 47 -2.55 20.52 -33.39
N GLU A 48 -3.82 20.46 -32.97
CA GLU A 48 -4.85 21.44 -33.26
C GLU A 48 -4.60 22.76 -32.52
N ASN A 49 -4.84 23.88 -33.22
CA ASN A 49 -4.78 25.19 -32.61
C ASN A 49 -5.82 25.35 -31.48
N TYR A 50 -5.42 26.10 -30.46
CA TYR A 50 -6.16 26.36 -29.21
C TYR A 50 -7.63 26.82 -29.37
N VAL A 51 -8.05 27.23 -30.58
CA VAL A 51 -9.43 27.59 -30.94
C VAL A 51 -10.38 26.40 -30.85
N CYS A 52 -9.89 25.15 -30.91
CA CYS A 52 -10.71 23.93 -30.82
C CYS A 52 -10.76 23.29 -29.42
N VAL A 53 -10.08 23.88 -28.42
CA VAL A 53 -10.00 23.32 -27.05
C VAL A 53 -11.39 23.20 -26.41
N GLU A 54 -12.28 24.15 -26.63
CA GLU A 54 -13.64 24.08 -26.07
C GLU A 54 -14.44 22.90 -26.63
N LYS A 55 -14.32 22.62 -27.94
CA LYS A 55 -14.98 21.48 -28.58
C LYS A 55 -14.44 20.15 -28.08
N LEU A 56 -13.14 20.08 -27.76
CA LEU A 56 -12.51 18.90 -27.17
C LEU A 56 -12.98 18.69 -25.73
N ILE A 57 -13.05 19.76 -24.94
CA ILE A 57 -13.60 19.70 -23.57
C ILE A 57 -15.05 19.22 -23.60
N ASP A 58 -15.89 19.77 -24.49
CA ASP A 58 -17.29 19.38 -24.61
C ASP A 58 -17.46 17.92 -25.04
N ARG A 59 -16.59 17.44 -25.94
CA ARG A 59 -16.57 16.03 -26.35
C ARG A 59 -16.22 15.09 -25.20
N GLU A 60 -15.16 15.40 -24.44
CA GLU A 60 -14.72 14.57 -23.33
C GLU A 60 -15.72 14.59 -22.16
N LEU A 61 -16.36 15.73 -21.92
CA LEU A 61 -17.44 15.83 -20.93
C LEU A 61 -18.70 15.06 -21.35
N ALA A 62 -19.05 15.06 -22.64
CA ALA A 62 -20.17 14.26 -23.14
C ALA A 62 -19.91 12.75 -22.98
N LEU A 63 -18.69 12.29 -23.26
CA LEU A 63 -18.30 10.89 -23.01
C LEU A 63 -18.39 10.53 -21.53
N LEU A 64 -17.96 11.45 -20.65
CA LEU A 64 -18.08 11.27 -19.21
C LEU A 64 -19.56 11.24 -18.77
N GLU A 65 -20.43 12.09 -19.33
CA GLU A 65 -21.86 12.11 -19.01
C GLU A 65 -22.51 10.77 -19.34
N VAL A 66 -22.25 10.22 -20.54
CA VAL A 66 -22.75 8.92 -20.99
C VAL A 66 -22.29 7.81 -20.05
N ALA A 67 -20.99 7.74 -19.75
CA ALA A 67 -20.44 6.71 -18.87
C ALA A 67 -21.02 6.77 -17.43
N LEU A 68 -21.27 7.98 -16.92
CA LEU A 68 -21.89 8.16 -15.61
C LEU A 68 -23.38 7.78 -15.62
N SER A 69 -24.11 8.13 -16.68
CA SER A 69 -25.52 7.74 -16.85
C SER A 69 -25.69 6.23 -17.02
N GLU A 70 -24.80 5.56 -17.76
CA GLU A 70 -24.79 4.10 -17.88
C GLU A 70 -24.52 3.42 -16.53
N ARG A 71 -23.56 3.94 -15.75
CA ARG A 71 -23.26 3.43 -14.41
C ARG A 71 -24.42 3.65 -13.44
N ALA A 72 -25.13 4.78 -13.55
CA ALA A 72 -26.33 5.03 -12.77
C ALA A 72 -27.46 4.06 -13.14
N ALA A 73 -27.66 3.78 -14.43
CA ALA A 73 -28.63 2.81 -14.92
C ALA A 73 -28.29 1.36 -14.51
N GLN A 74 -27.01 0.99 -14.51
CA GLN A 74 -26.54 -0.30 -14.02
C GLN A 74 -26.77 -0.47 -12.51
N ARG A 75 -26.54 0.59 -11.72
CA ARG A 75 -26.84 0.58 -10.28
C ARG A 75 -28.34 0.47 -10.01
N ALA A 76 -29.17 1.11 -10.83
CA ALA A 76 -30.63 1.02 -10.71
C ALA A 76 -31.19 -0.36 -11.12
N ARG A 77 -30.50 -1.11 -11.97
CA ARG A 77 -30.90 -2.48 -12.37
C ARG A 77 -30.56 -3.57 -11.33
N GLY A 78 -29.79 -3.25 -10.28
CA GLY A 78 -29.34 -4.22 -9.28
C GLY A 78 -28.36 -5.25 -9.86
N PRO A 79 -27.66 -6.03 -9.01
CA PRO A 79 -26.79 -7.09 -9.47
C PRO A 79 -27.64 -8.20 -10.10
N SER A 80 -27.63 -8.29 -11.44
CA SER A 80 -28.16 -9.44 -12.15
C SER A 80 -27.32 -10.65 -11.74
N ALA A 81 -27.90 -11.53 -10.94
CA ALA A 81 -27.34 -12.82 -10.59
C ALA A 81 -27.08 -13.60 -11.89
N VAL A 82 -25.80 -13.73 -12.25
CA VAL A 82 -25.35 -14.74 -13.19
C VAL A 82 -24.13 -15.43 -12.56
N ASP A 83 -24.46 -16.52 -11.90
CA ASP A 83 -23.77 -17.82 -11.93
C ASP A 83 -22.28 -17.86 -11.54
N VAL A 84 -22.04 -18.13 -10.26
CA VAL A 84 -20.82 -18.79 -9.79
C VAL A 84 -21.22 -20.17 -9.30
N GLY A 85 -21.33 -21.11 -10.22
CA GLY A 85 -21.22 -22.53 -9.90
C GLY A 85 -19.75 -22.90 -9.75
N ALA A 86 -19.35 -23.37 -8.57
CA ALA A 86 -18.48 -24.53 -8.38
C ALA A 86 -18.09 -24.68 -6.89
N ASP A 87 -18.60 -25.78 -6.32
CA ASP A 87 -18.07 -26.60 -5.24
C ASP A 87 -17.67 -25.97 -3.90
N VAL A 88 -18.59 -26.12 -2.95
CA VAL A 88 -18.31 -26.23 -1.52
C VAL A 88 -18.62 -27.66 -1.11
N VAL A 89 -17.60 -28.43 -0.68
CA VAL A 89 -17.77 -29.66 0.10
C VAL A 89 -17.04 -29.50 1.44
N PRO A 90 -17.70 -29.80 2.58
CA PRO A 90 -17.25 -29.44 3.93
C PRO A 90 -16.41 -30.56 4.58
N ALA A 91 -15.54 -30.19 5.53
CA ALA A 91 -14.88 -31.16 6.42
C ALA A 91 -14.91 -30.67 7.87
N GLU A 92 -15.57 -31.46 8.71
CA GLU A 92 -15.72 -31.35 10.16
C GLU A 92 -14.50 -31.94 10.90
N PRO A 93 -14.15 -31.49 12.12
CA PRO A 93 -12.90 -31.87 12.79
C PRO A 93 -13.08 -32.98 13.84
N ALA A 94 -12.10 -33.88 13.95
CA ALA A 94 -11.86 -34.65 15.18
C ALA A 94 -10.38 -35.04 15.31
N SER A 95 -9.75 -34.52 16.37
CA SER A 95 -8.57 -35.08 17.06
C SER A 95 -9.09 -36.12 18.11
N PRO A 96 -8.30 -36.90 18.89
CA PRO A 96 -6.85 -36.82 19.18
C PRO A 96 -6.08 -38.15 19.44
N ALA A 97 -4.77 -38.00 19.74
CA ALA A 97 -3.93 -38.72 20.73
C ALA A 97 -3.52 -40.22 20.60
N ALA A 98 -2.20 -40.46 20.63
CA ALA A 98 -1.42 -41.45 21.44
C ALA A 98 0.00 -41.55 20.82
N GLN A 99 1.12 -41.10 21.40
CA GLN A 99 1.89 -41.64 22.54
C GLN A 99 2.11 -43.17 22.51
N ASN A 100 3.29 -43.64 22.10
CA ASN A 100 4.31 -44.24 22.99
C ASN A 100 5.35 -45.15 22.28
N ASP A 101 6.50 -45.19 22.94
CA ASP A 101 7.46 -46.30 23.11
C ASP A 101 8.74 -46.49 22.24
N ILE A 102 9.82 -46.17 22.97
CA ILE A 102 11.25 -46.41 23.00
C ILE A 102 11.69 -47.89 22.87
N ALA A 103 12.84 -48.09 22.17
CA ALA A 103 13.91 -49.13 22.29
C ALA A 103 13.54 -50.63 22.13
N GLN A 104 14.40 -51.59 21.73
CA GLN A 104 15.87 -51.73 21.67
C GLN A 104 16.26 -52.99 20.84
N ASP A 105 17.57 -53.20 20.63
CA ASP A 105 18.30 -54.45 20.30
C ASP A 105 18.19 -55.04 18.88
N ASP A 106 19.16 -55.74 18.29
CA ASP A 106 20.59 -56.02 18.50
C ASP A 106 21.07 -56.82 17.25
N ALA A 107 22.39 -56.85 17.02
CA ALA A 107 23.18 -57.85 16.27
C ALA A 107 22.99 -58.12 14.77
N GLY A 108 24.13 -58.11 14.04
CA GLY A 108 24.41 -59.12 13.00
C GLY A 108 24.59 -58.63 11.55
N LYS A 109 25.83 -58.27 11.18
CA LYS A 109 26.39 -58.58 9.84
C LYS A 109 26.97 -60.01 9.90
N PRO A 110 27.25 -60.74 8.78
CA PRO A 110 27.40 -60.29 7.39
C PRO A 110 26.78 -61.24 6.32
N ALA A 111 26.78 -60.85 5.04
CA ALA A 111 27.23 -61.69 3.90
C ALA A 111 26.78 -61.10 2.56
N HIS A 112 27.69 -61.17 1.58
CA HIS A 112 27.55 -60.67 0.22
C HIS A 112 26.45 -61.37 -0.58
N ALA A 113 25.55 -60.59 -1.17
CA ALA A 113 24.86 -60.94 -2.39
C ALA A 113 24.98 -59.77 -3.36
N ARG A 114 25.80 -59.94 -4.40
CA ARG A 114 25.81 -59.07 -5.58
C ARG A 114 24.42 -59.14 -6.21
N ARG A 115 23.63 -58.10 -6.02
CA ARG A 115 22.42 -57.82 -6.79
C ARG A 115 22.63 -56.46 -7.43
N ASP A 116 22.60 -56.43 -8.75
CA ASP A 116 22.58 -55.21 -9.54
C ASP A 116 21.49 -54.28 -8.99
N PRO A 117 21.80 -53.04 -8.58
CA PRO A 117 20.77 -52.10 -8.25
C PRO A 117 20.14 -51.66 -9.58
N ARG A 118 19.00 -52.27 -9.91
CA ARG A 118 17.99 -51.64 -10.76
C ARG A 118 17.88 -50.19 -10.29
N ALA A 119 18.05 -49.25 -11.22
CA ALA A 119 17.87 -47.83 -10.96
C ALA A 119 16.44 -47.60 -10.45
N SER A 120 16.27 -47.62 -9.14
CA SER A 120 15.10 -47.07 -8.49
C SER A 120 15.16 -45.58 -8.75
N SER A 121 14.41 -45.13 -9.75
CA SER A 121 14.01 -43.74 -9.93
C SER A 121 13.13 -43.33 -8.74
N GLY A 122 13.72 -43.31 -7.56
CA GLY A 122 13.16 -42.66 -6.40
C GLY A 122 13.43 -41.19 -6.58
N TYR A 123 12.36 -40.39 -6.66
CA TYR A 123 12.47 -38.97 -6.38
C TYR A 123 13.08 -38.83 -4.99
N VAL A 124 14.36 -38.47 -4.92
CA VAL A 124 15.00 -38.04 -3.68
C VAL A 124 14.62 -36.58 -3.55
N PRO A 125 13.75 -36.19 -2.60
CA PRO A 125 13.48 -34.79 -2.36
C PRO A 125 14.81 -34.12 -2.11
N GLU A 126 15.17 -33.16 -2.95
CA GLU A 126 16.39 -32.39 -2.81
C GLU A 126 16.33 -31.74 -1.43
N VAL A 127 17.11 -32.27 -0.50
CA VAL A 127 17.13 -31.81 0.88
C VAL A 127 17.75 -30.42 0.81
N LYS A 128 16.89 -29.40 0.70
CA LYS A 128 17.29 -27.99 0.64
C LYS A 128 18.34 -27.74 1.71
N SER A 129 19.49 -27.20 1.28
CA SER A 129 20.55 -26.81 2.19
C SER A 129 19.98 -25.88 3.26
N MET A 130 20.57 -25.89 4.46
CA MET A 130 20.18 -24.96 5.52
C MET A 130 20.24 -23.50 5.02
N GLU A 131 21.18 -23.18 4.13
CA GLU A 131 21.27 -21.86 3.50
C GLU A 131 20.08 -21.59 2.57
N ASP A 132 19.58 -22.58 1.83
CA ASP A 132 18.42 -22.41 0.96
C ASP A 132 17.14 -22.19 1.78
N LYS A 133 16.99 -22.87 2.92
CA LYS A 133 15.89 -22.62 3.86
C LYS A 133 15.93 -21.21 4.44
N LEU A 134 17.12 -20.74 4.83
CA LEU A 134 17.32 -19.38 5.31
C LEU A 134 17.06 -18.34 4.20
N ARG A 135 17.41 -18.63 2.95
CA ARG A 135 17.08 -17.78 1.81
C ARG A 135 15.58 -17.71 1.59
N ASP A 136 14.89 -18.85 1.61
CA ASP A 136 13.43 -18.92 1.49
C ASP A 136 12.75 -18.07 2.57
N GLU A 137 13.17 -18.17 3.83
CA GLU A 137 12.69 -17.35 4.96
C GLU A 137 12.97 -15.84 4.80
N ARG A 138 14.11 -15.48 4.19
CA ARG A 138 14.48 -14.08 3.96
C ARG A 138 13.68 -13.45 2.81
N THR A 139 13.23 -14.23 1.83
CA THR A 139 12.49 -13.76 0.64
C THR A 139 11.33 -12.79 0.94
N PRO A 140 10.40 -13.08 1.88
CA PRO A 140 9.31 -12.17 2.19
C PRO A 140 9.78 -10.82 2.73
N ILE A 141 10.83 -10.81 3.57
CA ILE A 141 11.40 -9.57 4.11
C ILE A 141 12.08 -8.77 2.99
N GLN A 142 12.76 -9.44 2.05
CA GLN A 142 13.36 -8.76 0.89
C GLN A 142 12.32 -8.11 -0.01
N ALA A 143 11.20 -8.79 -0.27
CA ALA A 143 10.11 -8.24 -1.07
C ALA A 143 9.52 -6.99 -0.39
N LEU A 144 9.23 -7.06 0.90
CA LEU A 144 8.72 -5.92 1.67
C LEU A 144 9.67 -4.72 1.64
N LEU A 145 10.98 -4.96 1.77
CA LEU A 145 11.97 -3.87 1.76
C LEU A 145 12.11 -3.23 0.38
N ARG A 146 12.15 -4.02 -0.69
CA ARG A 146 12.38 -3.51 -2.05
C ARG A 146 11.16 -2.82 -2.63
N GLU A 147 9.97 -3.32 -2.34
CA GLU A 147 8.72 -2.83 -2.93
C GLU A 147 8.01 -1.89 -1.95
N ASP A 148 7.49 -2.43 -0.85
CA ASP A 148 6.58 -1.71 0.03
C ASP A 148 7.30 -0.57 0.80
N CYS A 149 8.48 -0.80 1.36
CA CYS A 149 9.21 0.22 2.12
C CYS A 149 9.71 1.36 1.23
N VAL A 150 10.08 1.06 -0.02
CA VAL A 150 10.48 2.06 -1.02
C VAL A 150 9.26 2.83 -1.53
N GLN A 151 8.14 2.15 -1.81
CA GLN A 151 6.92 2.79 -2.29
C GLN A 151 6.33 3.76 -1.26
N VAL A 152 6.38 3.40 0.02
CA VAL A 152 5.94 4.27 1.12
C VAL A 152 6.91 5.43 1.34
N GLY A 153 8.14 5.36 0.78
CA GLY A 153 9.18 6.36 0.96
C GLY A 153 9.85 6.31 2.33
N LEU A 154 9.81 5.15 3.01
CA LEU A 154 10.46 4.97 4.30
C LEU A 154 11.98 4.81 4.15
N ILE A 155 12.42 4.20 3.05
CA ILE A 155 13.83 4.00 2.68
C ILE A 155 14.05 4.24 1.20
N ASP A 156 15.28 4.62 0.85
CA ASP A 156 15.71 4.74 -0.54
C ASP A 156 15.93 3.36 -1.19
N PRO A 157 15.76 3.22 -2.52
CA PRO A 157 15.99 1.95 -3.22
C PRO A 157 17.43 1.44 -3.06
N GLU A 158 18.40 2.36 -2.98
CA GLU A 158 19.80 2.01 -2.72
C GLU A 158 20.04 1.55 -1.28
N GLU A 159 19.30 2.10 -0.31
CA GLU A 159 19.37 1.67 1.08
C GLU A 159 18.70 0.30 1.27
N ALA A 160 17.57 0.06 0.59
CA ALA A 160 16.92 -1.26 0.56
C ALA A 160 17.86 -2.35 0.03
N LYS A 161 18.60 -2.08 -1.06
CA LYS A 161 19.62 -3.02 -1.59
C LYS A 161 20.71 -3.30 -0.55
N ARG A 162 21.22 -2.27 0.14
CA ARG A 162 22.24 -2.44 1.19
C ARG A 162 21.73 -3.26 2.38
N LEU A 163 20.48 -3.03 2.80
CA LEU A 163 19.86 -3.79 3.89
C LEU A 163 19.70 -5.26 3.51
N VAL A 164 19.27 -5.54 2.28
CA VAL A 164 19.16 -6.92 1.77
C VAL A 164 20.52 -7.61 1.71
N LEU A 165 21.56 -6.93 1.23
CA LEU A 165 22.93 -7.46 1.25
C LEU A 165 23.43 -7.71 2.68
N GLY A 166 23.10 -6.83 3.62
CA GLY A 166 23.46 -6.98 5.03
C GLY A 166 22.79 -8.14 5.78
N MET A 167 21.81 -8.81 5.15
CA MET A 167 21.17 -10.02 5.72
C MET A 167 21.97 -11.29 5.44
N SER A 168 22.89 -11.29 4.47
CA SER A 168 23.70 -12.48 4.19
C SER A 168 24.62 -12.78 5.37
N GLY A 169 24.60 -14.03 5.87
CA GLY A 169 25.40 -14.45 7.02
C GLY A 169 24.76 -14.24 8.40
N LYS A 170 23.54 -13.68 8.47
CA LYS A 170 22.76 -13.55 9.73
C LYS A 170 21.56 -14.48 9.74
N SER A 171 21.08 -14.87 10.92
CA SER A 171 19.78 -15.54 11.03
C SER A 171 18.66 -14.62 10.54
N SER A 172 17.56 -15.19 10.03
CA SER A 172 16.40 -14.44 9.55
C SER A 172 15.87 -13.48 10.62
N GLN A 173 15.78 -13.94 11.87
CA GLN A 173 15.33 -13.15 13.01
C GLN A 173 16.28 -12.00 13.38
N GLN A 174 17.59 -12.25 13.43
CA GLN A 174 18.56 -11.20 13.78
C GLN A 174 18.61 -10.12 12.69
N ALA A 175 18.59 -10.55 11.42
CA ALA A 175 18.53 -9.62 10.30
C ALA A 175 17.27 -8.75 10.36
N GLU A 176 16.12 -9.34 10.67
CA GLU A 176 14.86 -8.59 10.81
C GLU A 176 14.95 -7.56 11.94
N GLN A 177 15.48 -7.91 13.11
CA GLN A 177 15.61 -6.99 14.23
C GLN A 177 16.49 -5.78 13.90
N ASP A 178 17.67 -6.02 13.29
CA ASP A 178 18.59 -4.97 12.87
C ASP A 178 17.92 -4.02 11.85
N ILE A 179 17.16 -4.59 10.89
CA ILE A 179 16.41 -3.83 9.89
C ILE A 179 15.32 -3.00 10.56
N VAL A 180 14.53 -3.61 11.46
CA VAL A 180 13.44 -2.95 12.18
C VAL A 180 13.95 -1.79 13.02
N GLU A 181 15.09 -1.91 13.68
CA GLU A 181 15.69 -0.82 14.42
C GLU A 181 16.05 0.37 13.52
N ARG A 182 16.67 0.11 12.36
CA ARG A 182 16.96 1.16 11.37
C ARG A 182 15.70 1.80 10.81
N LEU A 183 14.68 1.00 10.48
CA LEU A 183 13.40 1.51 9.98
C LEU A 183 12.67 2.36 11.03
N ARG A 184 12.72 1.97 12.31
CA ARG A 184 12.16 2.77 13.41
C ARG A 184 12.85 4.12 13.53
N GLN A 185 14.19 4.15 13.49
CA GLN A 185 14.95 5.42 13.52
C GLN A 185 14.56 6.33 12.34
N ARG A 186 14.49 5.77 11.12
CA ARG A 186 14.04 6.52 9.93
C ARG A 186 12.63 7.07 10.09
N LEU A 187 11.70 6.25 10.58
CA LEU A 187 10.32 6.68 10.82
C LEU A 187 10.26 7.81 11.87
N GLN A 188 11.03 7.71 12.96
CA GLN A 188 11.09 8.77 13.96
C GLN A 188 11.58 10.09 13.38
N ASP A 189 12.60 10.06 12.52
CA ASP A 189 13.14 11.27 11.90
C ASP A 189 12.18 11.87 10.89
N GLN A 190 11.45 11.03 10.13
CA GLN A 190 10.37 11.47 9.25
C GLN A 190 9.26 12.15 10.06
N VAL A 191 8.78 11.53 11.14
CA VAL A 191 7.77 12.10 12.04
C VAL A 191 8.23 13.44 12.63
N LYS A 192 9.47 13.54 13.13
CA LYS A 192 10.05 14.81 13.62
C LYS A 192 10.03 15.87 12.52
N SER A 193 10.39 15.49 11.29
CA SER A 193 10.37 16.41 10.15
C SER A 193 8.95 16.90 9.83
N PHE A 194 7.95 16.02 9.90
CA PHE A 194 6.54 16.37 9.70
C PHE A 194 6.03 17.30 10.79
N ILE A 195 6.31 17.02 12.07
CA ILE A 195 5.92 17.88 13.20
C ILE A 195 6.54 19.28 13.06
N ARG A 196 7.81 19.37 12.64
CA ARG A 196 8.48 20.66 12.43
C ARG A 196 7.89 21.44 11.25
N ARG A 197 7.51 20.76 10.17
CA ARG A 197 6.92 21.37 8.97
C ARG A 197 5.47 21.78 9.17
N ALA A 198 4.69 20.97 9.88
CA ALA A 198 3.27 21.19 10.16
C ALA A 198 3.08 21.78 11.56
N LYS A 199 3.20 23.11 11.68
CA LYS A 199 2.84 23.83 12.91
C LYS A 199 1.33 23.65 13.16
N GLY A 200 0.95 22.97 14.23
CA GLY A 200 -0.44 22.57 14.49
C GLY A 200 -0.89 21.32 13.74
N GLY A 201 0.05 20.47 13.34
CA GLY A 201 -0.17 19.18 12.68
C GLY A 201 -1.01 18.19 13.48
N PRO A 202 -1.26 16.98 12.93
CA PRO A 202 -2.09 15.95 13.57
C PRO A 202 -1.53 15.47 14.92
N TRP A 203 -0.24 15.71 15.17
CA TRP A 203 0.45 15.41 16.43
C TRP A 203 0.94 16.69 17.12
N SER A 204 0.14 17.77 17.13
CA SER A 204 0.48 19.00 17.84
C SER A 204 0.57 18.83 19.35
N ASP A 205 -0.19 17.89 19.90
CA ASP A 205 -0.32 17.69 21.33
C ASP A 205 0.81 16.82 21.89
N PRO A 206 1.48 17.20 22.99
CA PRO A 206 2.57 16.43 23.56
C PRO A 206 2.22 14.98 23.89
N ARG A 207 0.96 14.72 24.27
CA ARG A 207 0.46 13.37 24.56
C ARG A 207 0.41 12.50 23.30
N THR A 208 -0.14 13.02 22.22
CA THR A 208 -0.22 12.30 20.94
C THR A 208 1.17 12.01 20.34
N GLN A 209 2.13 12.92 20.54
CA GLN A 209 3.52 12.67 20.15
C GLN A 209 4.16 11.56 20.98
N GLU A 210 3.87 11.50 22.28
CA GLU A 210 4.39 10.47 23.17
C GLU A 210 3.79 9.10 22.86
N ASP A 211 2.49 9.04 22.58
CA ASP A 211 1.81 7.82 22.15
C ASP A 211 2.41 7.32 20.82
N LEU A 212 2.62 8.22 19.85
CA LEU A 212 3.27 7.87 18.59
C LEU A 212 4.71 7.38 18.79
N ARG A 213 5.49 7.99 19.71
CA ARG A 213 6.84 7.48 20.03
C ARG A 213 6.78 6.07 20.60
N LYS A 214 5.85 5.81 21.52
CA LYS A 214 5.65 4.47 22.09
C LYS A 214 5.27 3.47 21.01
N ASP A 215 4.36 3.82 20.11
CA ASP A 215 3.93 2.95 18.99
C ASP A 215 5.09 2.61 18.06
N ILE A 216 5.98 3.58 17.77
CA ILE A 216 7.19 3.31 17.00
C ILE A 216 8.12 2.35 17.76
N HIS A 217 8.26 2.50 19.08
CA HIS A 217 9.13 1.63 19.87
C HIS A 217 8.57 0.21 20.07
N THR A 218 7.25 0.04 20.14
CA THR A 218 6.58 -1.25 20.29
C THR A 218 6.57 -2.07 19.00
N ALA A 219 6.75 -1.43 17.84
CA ALA A 219 6.88 -2.11 16.56
C ALA A 219 8.14 -3.00 16.51
N ARG A 220 7.93 -4.32 16.42
CA ARG A 220 9.01 -5.34 16.45
C ARG A 220 9.26 -6.05 15.11
N SER A 221 8.40 -5.85 14.12
CA SER A 221 8.51 -6.47 12.78
C SER A 221 8.53 -5.42 11.68
N VAL A 222 9.13 -5.76 10.53
CA VAL A 222 9.18 -4.84 9.37
C VAL A 222 7.78 -4.43 8.93
N ARG A 223 6.85 -5.39 8.95
CA ARG A 223 5.44 -5.17 8.62
C ARG A 223 4.77 -4.18 9.59
N SER A 224 5.02 -4.29 10.89
CA SER A 224 4.44 -3.39 11.89
C SER A 224 4.91 -1.94 11.69
N VAL A 225 6.21 -1.74 11.44
CA VAL A 225 6.78 -0.41 11.16
C VAL A 225 6.21 0.17 9.86
N LEU A 226 6.06 -0.67 8.82
CA LEU A 226 5.48 -0.26 7.56
C LEU A 226 4.01 0.18 7.70
N MET A 227 3.20 -0.59 8.43
CA MET A 227 1.80 -0.23 8.69
C MET A 227 1.70 1.09 9.46
N LEU A 228 2.55 1.28 10.47
CA LEU A 228 2.62 2.52 11.23
C LEU A 228 3.04 3.69 10.33
N SER A 229 4.04 3.50 9.48
CA SER A 229 4.48 4.51 8.50
C SER A 229 3.35 4.91 7.54
N ARG A 230 2.60 3.94 7.01
CA ARG A 230 1.42 4.18 6.16
C ARG A 230 0.34 4.97 6.90
N GLN A 231 0.08 4.63 8.16
CA GLN A 231 -0.88 5.34 9.00
C GLN A 231 -0.44 6.79 9.24
N VAL A 232 0.81 6.99 9.65
CA VAL A 232 1.40 8.32 9.88
C VAL A 232 1.30 9.18 8.63
N LEU A 233 1.67 8.64 7.47
CA LEU A 233 1.58 9.38 6.20
C LEU A 233 0.14 9.71 5.84
N LYS A 234 -0.80 8.78 6.05
CA LYS A 234 -2.22 9.02 5.79
C LYS A 234 -2.78 10.10 6.71
N GLU A 235 -2.48 10.08 8.00
CA GLU A 235 -2.87 11.12 8.96
C GLU A 235 -2.30 12.48 8.55
N TYR A 236 -1.02 12.51 8.19
CA TYR A 236 -0.36 13.72 7.71
C TYR A 236 -1.01 14.28 6.44
N GLN A 237 -1.24 13.43 5.42
CA GLN A 237 -1.88 13.84 4.17
C GLN A 237 -3.33 14.27 4.36
N THR A 238 -4.05 13.62 5.29
CA THR A 238 -5.43 14.00 5.62
C THR A 238 -5.46 15.39 6.24
N TRP A 239 -4.61 15.62 7.24
CA TRP A 239 -4.44 16.95 7.83
C TRP A 239 -3.97 17.98 6.80
N GLU A 240 -3.03 17.61 5.93
CA GLU A 240 -2.54 18.49 4.87
C GLU A 240 -3.67 18.84 3.88
N ALA A 241 -4.53 17.90 3.52
CA ALA A 241 -5.69 18.17 2.67
C ALA A 241 -6.71 19.08 3.36
N GLU A 242 -6.98 18.88 4.64
CA GLU A 242 -7.93 19.68 5.42
C GLU A 242 -7.41 21.11 5.65
N ASN A 243 -6.11 21.25 5.94
CA ASN A 243 -5.51 22.52 6.34
C ASN A 243 -4.84 23.29 5.18
N ARG A 244 -4.38 22.62 4.11
CA ARG A 244 -3.88 23.30 2.88
C ARG A 244 -4.96 23.60 1.85
N SER A 245 -6.17 23.06 1.97
CA SER A 245 -7.32 23.52 1.17
C SER A 245 -7.76 24.96 1.51
N GLY A 246 -7.16 25.58 2.54
CA GLY A 246 -7.33 26.98 2.92
C GLY A 246 -6.34 27.95 2.27
N GLY A 247 -5.96 27.74 1.00
CA GLY A 247 -5.20 28.74 0.24
C GLY A 247 -5.94 30.09 0.28
N ILE A 248 -5.27 31.12 0.80
CA ILE A 248 -5.74 32.51 1.04
C ILE A 248 -6.58 32.72 2.33
N LEU A 249 -7.35 31.75 2.82
CA LEU A 249 -8.13 31.89 4.09
C LEU A 249 -7.38 31.44 5.35
N GLY A 250 -6.26 30.72 5.23
CA GLY A 250 -5.40 30.31 6.34
C GLY A 250 -4.67 31.47 7.06
N LEU A 251 -4.81 32.70 6.60
CA LEU A 251 -4.27 33.91 7.27
C LEU A 251 -5.02 34.27 8.57
N PHE A 252 -6.13 33.61 8.90
CA PHE A 252 -6.94 33.91 10.09
C PHE A 252 -6.98 32.81 11.16
N SER A 253 -6.26 31.70 11.02
CA SER A 253 -6.19 30.69 12.10
C SER A 253 -5.34 31.11 13.30
N SER A 254 -4.73 32.30 13.25
CA SER A 254 -4.00 32.93 14.36
C SER A 254 -4.75 34.14 14.93
N ARG A 255 -5.94 33.95 15.53
CA ARG A 255 -6.48 34.89 16.54
C ARG A 255 -7.10 34.14 17.71
N LYS A 256 -6.23 33.88 18.68
CA LYS A 256 -6.42 34.01 20.15
C LYS A 256 -7.88 33.93 20.62
N ARG A 257 -8.22 32.80 21.25
CA ARG A 257 -9.27 32.76 22.28
C ARG A 257 -8.72 33.50 23.50
N THR A 258 -8.97 34.81 23.58
CA THR A 258 -8.81 35.58 24.81
C THR A 258 -9.77 35.03 25.85
N VAL A 259 -9.20 34.69 27.00
CA VAL A 259 -9.87 34.39 28.27
C VAL A 259 -10.93 35.45 28.55
N GLN A 260 -12.16 35.03 28.85
CA GLN A 260 -13.12 35.83 29.60
C GLN A 260 -13.34 35.18 30.95
N ARG A 261 -13.30 36.06 31.97
CA ARG A 261 -13.47 35.82 33.39
C ARG A 261 -14.76 35.07 33.73
#